data_AF-A0A6A5AH03-F1
#
_entry.id   AF-A0A6A5AH03-F1
#
_cell.length_a   1.000
_cell.length_b   1.000
_cell.length_c   1.000
_cell.angle_alpha   90.00
_cell.angle_beta   90.00
_cell.angle_gamma   90.00
#
_symmetry.space_group_name_H-M   'P 1'
#
loop_
_entity.id
_entity.type
_entity.pdbx_description
1 polymer ?
#
loop_
_entity_poly.entity_id
_entity_poly.type
_entity_poly.pdbx_seq_one_letter_code
_entity_poly.pdbx_strand_id
1 'polypeptide(L)'
;MDALCDHALFNFSVQDADLMDYIEAIQGLLVASPDTDEDQALVLNAINVVEEYILATPHTKATYSYLLPSVSLLKQELSYYVSVPSTLDGPVITDDEQGSMSSPSSIDRDIDTSMVIEEVPDKTPVIRCNVCWGEESFVNDCIVICDECDVAVHESCYSIPHVPESSWFCNFCDVQRVAPAETWEPVGECRACHLKGGALMPSHVPNTWVHMSCAIYLPELYFLHHNVVGLDALKPRRKLKCMFCKQPNKGACAQCAHPK
;
A
#
# COMPACT_ATOMS: atom_id res chain seq x y z
N MET A 1 4.33 -14.98 -14.22
CA MET A 1 4.73 -15.78 -13.04
C MET A 1 6.05 -15.26 -12.46
N ASP A 2 7.01 -14.84 -13.29
CA ASP A 2 8.30 -14.27 -12.85
C ASP A 2 8.21 -13.18 -11.78
N ALA A 3 7.19 -12.31 -11.82
CA ALA A 3 6.98 -11.28 -10.79
C ALA A 3 6.69 -11.85 -9.39
N LEU A 4 6.18 -13.09 -9.29
CA LEU A 4 5.96 -13.77 -8.02
C LEU A 4 7.27 -14.24 -7.38
N CYS A 5 8.34 -14.45 -8.15
CA CYS A 5 9.64 -14.89 -7.61
C CYS A 5 10.27 -13.85 -6.67
N ASP A 6 9.90 -12.58 -6.83
CA ASP A 6 10.36 -11.45 -6.02
C ASP A 6 9.40 -11.10 -4.87
N HIS A 7 8.42 -11.97 -4.60
CA HIS A 7 7.40 -11.71 -3.58
C HIS A 7 8.00 -11.56 -2.16
N ALA A 8 7.44 -10.63 -1.39
CA ALA A 8 7.97 -10.24 -0.07
C ALA A 8 8.10 -11.39 0.94
N LEU A 9 7.31 -12.45 0.77
CA LEU A 9 7.40 -13.68 1.59
C LEU A 9 8.82 -14.27 1.62
N PHE A 10 9.58 -14.16 0.52
CA PHE A 10 10.92 -14.74 0.41
C PHE A 10 12.03 -13.90 1.06
N ASN A 11 11.69 -12.70 1.55
CA ASN A 11 12.66 -11.80 2.19
C ASN A 11 12.64 -11.87 3.72
N PHE A 12 11.77 -12.70 4.31
CA PHE A 12 11.70 -12.89 5.75
C PHE A 12 12.77 -13.89 6.23
N SER A 13 13.36 -13.61 7.39
CA SER A 13 14.26 -14.56 8.06
C SER A 13 13.45 -15.41 9.04
N VAL A 14 13.34 -16.71 8.74
CA VAL A 14 12.62 -17.70 9.55
C VAL A 14 13.62 -18.61 10.27
N GLN A 15 13.44 -18.81 11.58
CA GLN A 15 14.35 -19.64 12.39
C GLN A 15 13.94 -21.13 12.41
N ASP A 16 12.68 -21.41 12.09
CA ASP A 16 12.13 -22.76 11.98
C ASP A 16 12.55 -23.35 10.63
N ALA A 17 13.32 -24.45 10.68
CA ALA A 17 13.89 -25.08 9.50
C ALA A 17 12.81 -25.70 8.59
N ASP A 18 11.79 -26.33 9.17
CA ASP A 18 10.71 -26.95 8.41
C ASP A 18 9.90 -25.87 7.68
N LEU A 19 9.59 -24.75 8.36
CA LEU A 19 8.89 -23.62 7.76
C LEU A 19 9.71 -22.95 6.66
N MET A 20 11.03 -22.81 6.84
CA MET A 20 11.91 -22.28 5.81
C MET A 20 11.94 -23.19 4.58
N ASP A 21 12.05 -24.51 4.77
CA ASP A 21 12.02 -25.50 3.69
C ASP A 21 10.71 -25.41 2.88
N TYR A 22 9.56 -25.22 3.55
CA TYR A 22 8.29 -25.02 2.84
C TYR A 22 8.24 -23.72 2.04
N ILE A 23 8.81 -22.62 2.55
CA ILE A 23 8.88 -21.34 1.84
C ILE A 23 9.80 -21.44 0.62
N GLU A 24 10.96 -22.08 0.77
CA GLU A 24 11.90 -22.33 -0.33
C GLU A 24 11.30 -23.24 -1.41
N ALA A 25 10.48 -24.24 -1.01
CA ALA A 25 9.76 -25.09 -1.96
C ALA A 25 8.80 -24.28 -2.85
N ILE A 26 8.10 -23.29 -2.30
CA ILE A 26 7.24 -22.38 -3.09
C ILE A 26 8.09 -21.61 -4.10
N GLN A 27 9.23 -21.05 -3.67
CA GLN A 27 10.13 -20.31 -4.55
C GLN A 27 10.66 -21.20 -5.68
N GLY A 28 11.05 -22.44 -5.37
CA GLY A 28 11.50 -23.41 -6.36
C GLY A 28 10.43 -23.75 -7.40
N LEU A 29 9.18 -23.91 -6.98
CA LEU A 29 8.06 -24.13 -7.90
C LEU A 29 7.80 -22.91 -8.80
N LEU A 30 7.90 -21.69 -8.27
CA LEU A 30 7.73 -20.46 -9.06
C LEU A 30 8.86 -20.26 -10.08
N VAL A 31 10.11 -20.56 -9.71
CA VAL A 31 11.27 -20.48 -10.61
C VAL A 31 11.19 -21.51 -11.74
N ALA A 32 10.55 -22.66 -11.49
CA ALA A 32 10.29 -23.66 -12.52
C ALA A 32 9.35 -23.17 -13.65
N SER A 33 8.83 -21.93 -13.54
CA SER A 33 7.95 -21.28 -14.51
C SER A 33 6.70 -22.11 -14.79
N PRO A 34 5.76 -22.17 -13.81
CA PRO A 34 4.56 -22.98 -13.96
C PRO A 34 3.68 -22.42 -15.09
N ASP A 35 3.49 -23.19 -16.16
CA ASP A 35 2.73 -22.74 -17.34
C ASP A 35 1.36 -23.40 -17.45
N THR A 36 1.09 -24.43 -16.63
CA THR A 36 -0.17 -25.18 -16.65
C THR A 36 -1.00 -24.96 -15.37
N ASP A 37 -2.30 -25.21 -15.46
CA ASP A 37 -3.21 -25.19 -14.31
C ASP A 37 -2.79 -26.21 -13.23
N GLU A 38 -2.19 -27.34 -13.64
CA GLU A 38 -1.66 -28.34 -12.72
C GLU A 38 -0.46 -27.81 -11.93
N ASP A 39 0.47 -27.12 -12.61
CA ASP A 39 1.64 -26.54 -11.94
C ASP A 39 1.24 -25.36 -11.03
N GLN A 40 0.25 -24.56 -11.43
CA GLN A 40 -0.33 -23.52 -10.58
C GLN A 40 -1.02 -24.10 -9.34
N ALA A 41 -1.74 -25.21 -9.48
CA ALA A 41 -2.34 -25.92 -8.35
C ALA A 41 -1.27 -26.47 -7.39
N LEU A 42 -0.11 -26.91 -7.90
CA LEU A 42 1.03 -27.34 -7.07
C LEU A 42 1.59 -26.17 -6.25
N VAL A 43 1.77 -25.00 -6.85
CA VAL A 43 2.21 -23.79 -6.13
C VAL A 43 1.18 -23.43 -5.05
N LEU A 44 -0.11 -23.40 -5.38
CA LEU A 44 -1.17 -23.08 -4.41
C LEU A 44 -1.19 -24.05 -3.23
N ASN A 45 -1.03 -25.35 -3.50
CA ASN A 45 -0.94 -26.37 -2.47
C ASN A 45 0.28 -26.14 -1.55
N ALA A 46 1.44 -25.79 -2.11
CA ALA A 46 2.62 -25.47 -1.32
C ALA A 46 2.40 -24.23 -0.43
N ILE A 47 1.71 -23.20 -0.93
CA ILE A 47 1.35 -22.02 -0.12
C ILE A 47 0.38 -22.39 1.01
N ASN A 48 -0.58 -23.30 0.76
CA ASN A 48 -1.50 -23.78 1.79
C ASN A 48 -0.76 -24.54 2.91
N VAL A 49 0.27 -25.34 2.58
CA VAL A 49 1.09 -26.04 3.59
C VAL A 49 1.77 -25.06 4.54
N VAL A 50 2.30 -23.94 4.03
CA VAL A 50 2.91 -22.88 4.87
C VAL A 50 1.87 -22.28 5.81
N GLU A 51 0.67 -21.94 5.32
CA GLU A 51 -0.41 -21.40 6.16
C GLU A 51 -0.84 -22.40 7.24
N GLU A 52 -1.07 -23.65 6.87
CA GLU A 52 -1.47 -24.71 7.79
C GLU A 52 -0.39 -24.93 8.87
N TYR A 53 0.89 -24.93 8.51
CA TYR A 53 2.00 -25.08 9.45
C TYR A 53 2.05 -23.94 10.48
N ILE A 54 1.89 -22.68 10.02
CA ILE A 54 1.85 -21.51 10.92
C ILE A 54 0.65 -21.62 11.88
N LEU A 55 -0.49 -22.11 11.41
CA LEU A 55 -1.71 -22.21 12.22
C LEU A 55 -1.79 -23.49 13.08
N ALA A 56 -0.95 -24.50 12.82
CA ALA A 56 -1.05 -25.83 13.43
C ALA A 56 -0.86 -25.85 14.95
N THR A 57 -0.01 -24.97 15.49
CA THR A 57 0.26 -24.91 16.94
C THR A 57 0.15 -23.49 17.49
N PRO A 58 -0.25 -23.31 18.76
CA PRO A 58 -0.24 -21.99 19.39
C PRO A 58 1.14 -21.31 19.39
N HIS A 59 2.22 -22.10 19.47
CA HIS A 59 3.58 -21.59 19.48
C HIS A 59 4.01 -21.08 18.10
N THR A 60 3.84 -21.89 17.05
CA THR A 60 4.16 -21.49 15.67
C THR A 60 3.29 -20.29 15.25
N LYS A 61 2.01 -20.28 15.63
CA LYS A 61 1.11 -19.16 15.36
C LYS A 61 1.55 -17.87 16.06
N ALA A 62 1.92 -17.94 17.33
CA ALA A 62 2.39 -16.77 18.07
C ALA A 62 3.70 -16.21 17.48
N THR A 63 4.60 -17.09 17.05
CA THR A 63 5.91 -16.71 16.51
C THR A 63 5.82 -16.20 15.07
N TYR A 64 5.04 -16.85 14.19
CA TYR A 64 5.10 -16.65 12.74
C TYR A 64 3.83 -16.08 12.10
N SER A 65 2.81 -15.68 12.89
CA SER A 65 1.59 -15.07 12.36
C SER A 65 1.83 -13.80 11.52
N TYR A 66 2.97 -13.12 11.71
CA TYR A 66 3.37 -11.97 10.89
C TYR A 66 3.60 -12.31 9.41
N LEU A 67 3.78 -13.60 9.06
CA LEU A 67 3.93 -14.05 7.68
C LEU A 67 2.57 -14.27 6.98
N LEU A 68 1.49 -14.47 7.74
CA LEU A 68 0.16 -14.79 7.18
C LEU A 68 -0.37 -13.75 6.18
N PRO A 69 -0.17 -12.43 6.37
CA PRO A 69 -0.53 -11.44 5.36
C PRO A 69 0.20 -11.67 4.03
N SER A 70 1.51 -11.90 4.07
CA SER A 70 2.32 -12.20 2.88
C SER A 70 1.91 -13.52 2.23
N VAL A 71 1.63 -14.57 3.02
CA VAL A 71 1.13 -15.86 2.52
C VAL A 71 -0.21 -15.68 1.81
N SER A 72 -1.12 -14.90 2.39
CA SER A 72 -2.44 -14.62 1.81
C SER A 72 -2.34 -13.82 0.51
N LEU A 73 -1.46 -12.80 0.49
CA LEU A 73 -1.19 -12.00 -0.70
C LEU A 73 -0.66 -12.86 -1.85
N LEU A 74 0.30 -13.75 -1.57
CA LEU A 74 0.86 -14.64 -2.60
C LEU A 74 -0.21 -15.55 -3.21
N LYS A 75 -1.17 -16.07 -2.42
CA LYS A 75 -2.30 -16.85 -2.95
C LYS A 75 -3.19 -16.01 -3.87
N GLN A 76 -3.48 -14.77 -3.48
CA GLN A 76 -4.28 -13.86 -4.27
C GLN A 76 -3.56 -13.52 -5.58
N GLU A 77 -2.26 -13.21 -5.52
CA GLU A 77 -1.48 -12.91 -6.72
C GLU A 77 -1.39 -14.11 -7.68
N LEU A 78 -1.22 -15.32 -7.15
CA LEU A 78 -1.26 -16.56 -7.95
C LEU A 78 -2.62 -16.74 -8.64
N SER A 79 -3.73 -16.40 -7.98
CA SER A 79 -5.08 -16.53 -8.56
C SER A 79 -5.33 -15.64 -9.79
N TYR A 80 -4.62 -14.51 -9.89
CA TYR A 80 -4.68 -13.67 -11.09
C TYR A 80 -4.04 -14.36 -12.31
N TYR A 81 -3.09 -15.28 -12.11
CA TYR A 81 -2.48 -16.05 -13.20
C TYR A 81 -3.36 -17.23 -13.66
N VAL A 82 -4.27 -17.71 -12.81
CA VAL A 82 -5.26 -18.78 -13.13
C VAL A 82 -6.36 -18.25 -14.06
N SER A 83 -6.51 -16.93 -14.21
CA SER A 83 -7.69 -16.31 -14.82
C SER A 83 -7.52 -15.86 -16.28
N VAL A 84 -6.44 -16.24 -16.97
CA VAL A 84 -6.25 -15.89 -18.40
C VAL A 84 -6.49 -17.13 -19.27
N PRO A 85 -7.64 -17.25 -19.96
CA PRO A 85 -7.80 -18.28 -20.97
C PRO A 85 -6.81 -18.03 -22.11
N SER A 86 -5.92 -18.99 -22.33
CA SER A 86 -5.09 -19.09 -23.53
C SER A 86 -5.97 -19.27 -24.78
N THR A 87 -6.54 -18.18 -25.29
CA THR A 87 -7.10 -18.11 -26.65
C THR A 87 -6.70 -16.77 -27.28
N LEU A 88 -5.41 -16.63 -27.60
CA LEU A 88 -4.96 -15.70 -28.62
C LEU A 88 -5.26 -16.32 -30.00
N ASP A 89 -6.54 -16.31 -30.38
CA ASP A 89 -6.93 -16.29 -31.80
C ASP A 89 -7.49 -14.89 -32.08
N GLY A 90 -6.59 -13.95 -32.31
CA GLY A 90 -6.95 -12.67 -32.92
C GLY A 90 -7.37 -12.93 -34.37
N PRO A 91 -8.46 -12.33 -34.88
CA PRO A 91 -8.83 -12.49 -36.27
C PRO A 91 -7.75 -11.84 -37.14
N VAL A 92 -7.09 -12.67 -37.95
CA VAL A 92 -6.20 -12.28 -39.03
C VAL A 92 -7.03 -11.51 -40.05
N ILE A 93 -6.80 -10.20 -40.14
CA ILE A 93 -7.28 -9.39 -41.27
C ILE A 93 -6.28 -9.64 -42.40
N THR A 94 -6.66 -10.51 -43.35
CA THR A 94 -5.98 -10.61 -44.64
C THR A 94 -6.52 -9.51 -45.55
N ASP A 95 -5.64 -8.61 -45.98
CA ASP A 95 -5.85 -7.76 -47.15
C ASP A 95 -5.95 -8.64 -48.40
N ASP A 96 -6.96 -8.41 -49.24
CA ASP A 96 -6.81 -8.38 -50.71
C ASP A 96 -8.13 -8.00 -51.41
N GLU A 97 -8.03 -6.90 -52.18
CA GLU A 97 -8.59 -6.61 -53.52
C GLU A 97 -10.09 -6.81 -53.81
N GLN A 98 -10.81 -5.98 -54.58
CA GLN A 98 -10.56 -4.79 -55.38
C GLN A 98 -11.96 -4.26 -55.76
N GLY A 99 -12.15 -2.94 -55.88
CA GLY A 99 -13.46 -2.42 -56.30
C GLY A 99 -13.58 -0.92 -56.51
N SER A 100 -12.73 -0.35 -57.39
CA SER A 100 -13.04 0.77 -58.30
C SER A 100 -13.52 2.13 -57.75
N MET A 101 -12.67 3.13 -58.02
CA MET A 101 -12.82 4.59 -57.92
C MET A 101 -14.08 5.17 -58.60
N SER A 102 -14.66 6.25 -58.02
CA SER A 102 -14.85 7.57 -58.66
C SER A 102 -15.64 8.56 -57.77
N SER A 103 -15.05 9.72 -57.47
CA SER A 103 -15.76 10.95 -57.06
C SER A 103 -16.32 11.66 -58.31
N PRO A 104 -17.01 12.83 -58.26
CA PRO A 104 -17.54 13.62 -57.13
C PRO A 104 -19.00 14.13 -57.34
N SER A 105 -19.68 14.60 -56.29
CA SER A 105 -20.57 15.77 -56.42
C SER A 105 -20.88 16.42 -55.06
N SER A 106 -20.75 17.74 -55.07
CA SER A 106 -20.95 18.67 -53.97
C SER A 106 -22.43 18.80 -53.60
N ILE A 107 -22.73 18.78 -52.30
CA ILE A 107 -23.95 19.40 -51.76
C ILE A 107 -23.59 20.01 -50.39
N ASP A 108 -23.52 21.34 -50.36
CA ASP A 108 -23.51 22.18 -49.16
C ASP A 108 -24.70 21.87 -48.26
N ARG A 109 -24.44 21.66 -46.95
CA ARG A 109 -25.40 22.01 -45.89
C ARG A 109 -24.66 22.51 -44.66
N ASP A 110 -24.68 23.82 -44.48
CA ASP A 110 -24.36 24.52 -43.25
C ASP A 110 -25.22 23.98 -42.09
N ILE A 111 -24.58 23.48 -41.03
CA ILE A 111 -25.17 23.44 -39.69
C ILE A 111 -24.14 24.06 -38.74
N ASP A 112 -24.35 25.34 -38.47
CA ASP A 112 -23.85 26.01 -37.29
C ASP A 112 -24.58 25.46 -36.06
N THR A 113 -23.85 24.81 -35.17
CA THR A 113 -24.23 24.70 -33.76
C THR A 113 -22.95 24.75 -32.96
N SER A 114 -22.53 25.98 -32.66
CA SER A 114 -21.70 26.30 -31.51
C SER A 114 -22.34 25.75 -30.22
N MET A 115 -22.06 24.49 -29.88
CA MET A 115 -22.16 23.99 -28.52
C MET A 115 -20.74 23.95 -27.97
N VAL A 116 -20.32 25.09 -27.40
CA VAL A 116 -19.26 25.05 -26.39
C VAL A 116 -19.88 24.33 -25.21
N ILE A 117 -19.53 23.05 -25.05
CA ILE A 117 -19.71 22.37 -23.77
C ILE A 117 -18.76 23.12 -22.84
N GLU A 118 -19.25 24.09 -22.07
CA GLU A 118 -18.55 24.53 -20.89
C GLU A 118 -18.46 23.30 -19.99
N GLU A 119 -17.26 22.71 -19.91
CA GLU A 119 -16.94 21.70 -18.93
C GLU A 119 -17.27 22.30 -17.56
N VAL A 120 -18.37 21.84 -16.96
CA VAL A 120 -18.69 22.15 -15.57
C VAL A 120 -17.52 21.57 -14.78
N PRO A 121 -16.74 22.39 -14.04
CA PRO A 121 -15.65 21.85 -13.24
C PRO A 121 -16.27 20.84 -12.28
N ASP A 122 -15.86 19.58 -12.39
CA ASP A 122 -16.29 18.55 -11.47
C ASP A 122 -15.84 18.98 -10.07
N LYS A 123 -16.80 19.42 -9.25
CA LYS A 123 -16.53 19.89 -7.87
C LYS A 123 -16.45 18.71 -6.90
N THR A 124 -15.94 17.58 -7.36
CA THR A 124 -15.63 16.46 -6.48
C THR A 124 -14.44 16.85 -5.61
N PRO A 125 -14.55 16.76 -4.27
CA PRO A 125 -13.41 17.04 -3.41
C PRO A 125 -12.33 16.00 -3.68
N VAL A 126 -11.15 16.46 -4.07
CA VAL A 126 -9.99 15.61 -4.30
C VAL A 126 -9.52 15.06 -2.95
N ILE A 127 -9.63 13.75 -2.77
CA ILE A 127 -9.13 13.03 -1.59
C ILE A 127 -7.67 12.65 -1.86
N ARG A 128 -6.80 12.91 -0.88
CA ARG A 128 -5.37 12.58 -0.97
C ARG A 128 -4.93 11.75 0.23
N CYS A 129 -4.06 10.78 -0.03
CA CYS A 129 -3.39 10.04 1.02
C CYS A 129 -2.50 10.97 1.86
N ASN A 130 -2.70 11.01 3.17
CA ASN A 130 -1.94 11.85 4.10
C ASN A 130 -0.48 11.40 4.28
N VAL A 131 -0.07 10.28 3.69
CA VAL A 131 1.30 9.76 3.73
C VAL A 131 2.07 10.14 2.47
N CYS A 132 1.60 9.68 1.29
CA CYS A 132 2.29 9.85 0.00
C CYS A 132 1.82 11.07 -0.81
N TRP A 133 0.69 11.70 -0.41
CA TRP A 133 0.04 12.81 -1.12
C TRP A 133 -0.53 12.46 -2.51
N GLY A 134 -0.55 11.18 -2.86
CA GLY A 134 -1.23 10.66 -4.06
C GLY A 134 -2.75 10.73 -3.95
N GLU A 135 -3.39 10.80 -5.12
CA GLU A 135 -4.85 10.91 -5.32
C GLU A 135 -5.45 9.62 -5.87
N GLU A 136 -4.60 8.79 -6.47
CA GLU A 136 -4.95 7.50 -7.03
C GLU A 136 -5.50 6.57 -5.95
N SER A 137 -6.51 5.78 -6.28
CA SER A 137 -7.06 4.76 -5.38
C SER A 137 -7.33 3.52 -6.21
N PHE A 138 -6.63 2.43 -5.91
CA PHE A 138 -6.72 1.19 -6.67
C PHE A 138 -7.52 0.14 -5.88
N VAL A 139 -8.01 -0.90 -6.57
CA VAL A 139 -8.80 -1.96 -5.93
C VAL A 139 -7.96 -2.75 -4.90
N ASN A 140 -6.65 -2.85 -5.13
CA ASN A 140 -5.69 -3.56 -4.27
C ASN A 140 -4.82 -2.63 -3.41
N ASP A 141 -5.09 -1.32 -3.44
CA ASP A 141 -4.45 -0.32 -2.60
C ASP A 141 -5.35 0.91 -2.55
N CYS A 142 -6.52 0.75 -1.92
CA CYS A 142 -7.51 1.82 -1.91
C CYS A 142 -7.15 2.89 -0.87
N ILE A 143 -7.62 4.12 -1.10
CA ILE A 143 -7.58 5.15 -0.06
C ILE A 143 -8.73 4.86 0.92
N VAL A 144 -8.36 4.57 2.16
CA VAL A 144 -9.27 4.33 3.28
C VAL A 144 -9.33 5.59 4.14
N ILE A 145 -10.54 5.97 4.57
CA ILE A 145 -10.79 7.18 5.35
C ILE A 145 -11.22 6.78 6.77
N CYS A 146 -10.59 7.39 7.77
CA CYS A 146 -10.95 7.17 9.18
C CYS A 146 -12.32 7.79 9.48
N ASP A 147 -13.25 6.99 9.99
CA ASP A 147 -14.62 7.43 10.30
C ASP A 147 -14.71 8.46 11.45
N GLU A 148 -13.63 8.67 12.21
CA GLU A 148 -13.61 9.60 13.36
C GLU A 148 -12.88 10.93 13.05
N CYS A 149 -11.83 10.91 12.21
CA CYS A 149 -10.97 12.08 12.02
C CYS A 149 -10.66 12.42 10.57
N ASP A 150 -11.31 11.76 9.61
CA ASP A 150 -11.19 11.95 8.17
C ASP A 150 -9.76 11.81 7.61
N VAL A 151 -8.84 11.22 8.37
CA VAL A 151 -7.51 10.86 7.87
C VAL A 151 -7.68 9.84 6.76
N ALA A 152 -7.19 10.19 5.57
CA ALA A 152 -7.25 9.39 4.37
C ALA A 152 -5.86 8.81 4.07
N VAL A 153 -5.75 7.50 3.90
CA VAL A 153 -4.46 6.83 3.65
C VAL A 153 -4.65 5.65 2.72
N HIS A 154 -3.66 5.37 1.88
CA HIS A 154 -3.60 4.08 1.20
C HIS A 154 -3.38 2.94 2.19
N GLU A 155 -3.94 1.77 1.87
CA GLU A 155 -3.72 0.53 2.61
C GLU A 155 -2.23 0.25 2.78
N SER A 156 -1.47 0.32 1.68
CA SER A 156 -0.02 0.10 1.67
C SER A 156 0.74 1.17 2.47
N CYS A 157 0.37 2.45 2.30
CA CYS A 157 1.04 3.58 2.94
C CYS A 157 0.92 3.58 4.46
N TYR A 158 -0.16 3.02 5.00
CA TYR A 158 -0.42 2.98 6.43
C TYR A 158 -0.33 1.56 7.02
N SER A 159 0.09 0.59 6.20
CA SER A 159 0.22 -0.82 6.56
C SER A 159 -1.07 -1.42 7.12
N ILE A 160 -2.20 -1.12 6.46
CA ILE A 160 -3.52 -1.66 6.81
C ILE A 160 -3.56 -3.10 6.28
N PRO A 161 -3.66 -4.13 7.14
CA PRO A 161 -3.63 -5.52 6.69
C PRO A 161 -4.94 -5.96 6.01
N HIS A 162 -6.06 -5.37 6.43
CA HIS A 162 -7.39 -5.66 5.91
C HIS A 162 -8.33 -4.50 6.28
N VAL A 163 -9.06 -3.96 5.29
CA VAL A 163 -10.10 -2.97 5.53
C VAL A 163 -11.39 -3.68 5.95
N PRO A 164 -11.93 -3.43 7.16
CA PRO A 164 -13.16 -4.09 7.60
C PRO A 164 -14.36 -3.70 6.70
N GLU A 165 -15.36 -4.56 6.59
CA GLU A 165 -16.64 -4.23 5.91
C GLU A 165 -17.43 -3.14 6.66
N SER A 166 -17.13 -2.97 7.95
CA SER A 166 -17.66 -1.94 8.84
C SER A 166 -16.78 -0.69 8.88
N SER A 167 -17.04 0.21 9.82
CA SER A 167 -16.18 1.37 10.09
C SER A 167 -14.71 1.02 10.29
N TRP A 168 -13.83 1.87 9.78
CA TRP A 168 -12.37 1.80 9.96
C TRP A 168 -11.87 3.01 10.76
N PHE A 169 -10.97 2.75 11.70
CA PHE A 169 -10.36 3.78 12.54
C PHE A 169 -8.84 3.72 12.38
N CYS A 170 -8.21 4.89 12.23
CA CYS A 170 -6.76 4.97 12.23
C CYS A 170 -6.18 4.62 13.61
N ASN A 171 -4.91 4.20 13.65
CA ASN A 171 -4.23 3.81 14.90
C ASN A 171 -4.45 4.77 16.08
N PHE A 172 -4.45 6.09 15.82
CA PHE A 172 -4.70 7.10 16.86
C PHE A 172 -6.13 6.99 17.41
N CYS A 173 -7.14 7.07 16.54
CA CYS A 173 -8.54 7.02 16.94
C CYS A 173 -8.90 5.69 17.61
N ASP A 174 -8.37 4.57 17.13
CA ASP A 174 -8.62 3.25 17.73
C ASP A 174 -8.20 3.21 19.21
N VAL A 175 -7.00 3.74 19.53
CA VAL A 175 -6.53 3.87 20.91
C VAL A 175 -7.36 4.88 21.71
N GLN A 176 -7.69 6.04 21.13
CA GLN A 176 -8.43 7.09 21.85
C GLN A 176 -9.86 6.68 22.20
N ARG A 177 -10.52 5.85 21.39
CA ARG A 177 -11.91 5.41 21.60
C ARG A 177 -12.09 4.57 22.87
N VAL A 178 -11.04 3.87 23.30
CA VAL A 178 -11.02 3.06 24.52
C VAL A 178 -10.23 3.72 25.66
N ALA A 179 -9.68 4.91 25.43
CA ALA A 179 -8.90 5.63 26.42
C ALA A 179 -9.79 6.19 27.55
N PRO A 180 -9.32 6.15 28.82
CA PRO A 180 -9.95 6.87 29.91
C PRO A 180 -10.05 8.38 29.63
N ALA A 181 -11.07 9.03 30.21
CA ALA A 181 -11.35 10.46 29.99
C ALA A 181 -10.17 11.38 30.35
N GLU A 182 -9.30 10.97 31.29
CA GLU A 182 -8.13 11.72 31.72
C GLU A 182 -6.99 11.72 30.69
N THR A 183 -6.97 10.74 29.79
CA THR A 183 -5.92 10.55 28.77
C THR A 183 -6.43 10.72 27.34
N TRP A 184 -7.74 10.95 27.20
CA TRP A 184 -8.39 11.16 25.92
C TRP A 184 -7.92 12.48 25.29
N GLU A 185 -7.52 12.41 24.04
CA GLU A 185 -7.11 13.55 23.24
C GLU A 185 -7.85 13.53 21.89
N PRO A 186 -8.49 14.65 21.49
CA PRO A 186 -9.25 14.71 20.23
C PRO A 186 -8.33 14.65 19.02
N VAL A 187 -7.10 15.16 19.15
CA VAL A 187 -6.15 15.27 18.04
C VAL A 187 -4.73 15.01 18.54
N GLY A 188 -4.11 13.95 18.04
CA GLY A 188 -2.74 13.59 18.40
C GLY A 188 -1.70 14.58 17.89
N GLU A 189 -0.59 14.71 18.62
CA GLU A 189 0.59 15.49 18.23
C GLU A 189 1.76 14.55 17.88
N CYS A 190 2.41 14.79 16.73
CA CYS A 190 3.59 14.05 16.33
C CYS A 190 4.83 14.46 17.15
N ARG A 191 5.49 13.49 17.80
CA ARG A 191 6.66 13.73 18.66
C ARG A 191 7.94 14.13 17.91
N ALA A 192 7.97 13.92 16.59
CA ALA A 192 9.09 14.33 15.75
C ALA A 192 8.96 15.80 15.31
N CYS A 193 7.80 16.21 14.78
CA CYS A 193 7.62 17.54 14.17
C CYS A 193 6.74 18.52 14.98
N HIS A 194 6.09 18.04 16.04
CA HIS A 194 5.14 18.80 16.90
C HIS A 194 3.96 19.42 16.14
N LEU A 195 3.57 18.83 15.01
CA LEU A 195 2.32 19.14 14.31
C LEU A 195 1.23 18.15 14.74
N LYS A 196 -0.02 18.62 14.76
CA LYS A 196 -1.20 17.85 15.16
C LYS A 196 -1.94 17.26 13.95
N GLY A 197 -2.68 16.17 14.18
CA GLY A 197 -3.53 15.52 13.17
C GLY A 197 -2.75 14.65 12.18
N GLY A 198 -3.38 14.23 11.09
CA GLY A 198 -2.76 13.42 10.04
C GLY A 198 -2.55 11.95 10.41
N ALA A 199 -1.86 11.21 9.53
CA ALA A 199 -1.60 9.77 9.68
C ALA A 199 -0.54 9.50 10.76
N LEU A 200 -0.97 9.11 11.96
CA LEU A 200 -0.12 8.94 13.15
C LEU A 200 0.09 7.46 13.50
N MET A 201 1.35 7.03 13.53
CA MET A 201 1.76 5.72 14.01
C MET A 201 2.10 5.77 15.51
N PRO A 202 1.81 4.70 16.27
CA PRO A 202 2.26 4.59 17.65
C PRO A 202 3.78 4.46 17.69
N SER A 203 4.38 4.92 18.78
CA SER A 203 5.80 4.72 19.06
C SER A 203 5.99 3.68 20.18
N HIS A 204 7.22 3.20 20.35
CA HIS A 204 7.56 2.32 21.49
C HIS A 204 7.39 2.98 22.87
N VAL A 205 7.26 4.32 22.92
CA VAL A 205 6.94 5.04 24.16
C VAL A 205 5.42 5.13 24.29
N PRO A 206 4.84 4.77 25.45
CA PRO A 206 3.40 4.86 25.67
C PRO A 206 2.82 6.24 25.38
N ASN A 207 1.63 6.26 24.77
CA ASN A 207 0.89 7.47 24.37
C ASN A 207 1.74 8.50 23.59
N THR A 208 2.71 8.01 22.82
CA THR A 208 3.57 8.86 21.99
C THR A 208 3.38 8.46 20.52
N TRP A 209 3.11 9.47 19.69
CA TRP A 209 2.70 9.30 18.31
C TRP A 209 3.69 9.97 17.37
N VAL A 210 3.85 9.44 16.17
CA VAL A 210 4.72 10.01 15.13
C VAL A 210 4.02 9.89 13.78
N HIS A 211 4.05 10.94 12.95
CA HIS A 211 3.52 10.82 11.60
C HIS A 211 4.23 9.72 10.83
N MET A 212 3.47 8.93 10.05
CA MET A 212 4.04 7.95 9.12
C MET A 212 5.11 8.60 8.22
N SER A 213 4.80 9.75 7.62
CA SER A 213 5.77 10.50 6.80
C SER A 213 7.00 10.96 7.59
N CYS A 214 6.85 11.35 8.87
CA CYS A 214 8.02 11.71 9.69
C CYS A 214 8.93 10.50 9.93
N ALA A 215 8.36 9.31 10.15
CA ALA A 215 9.12 8.07 10.29
C ALA A 215 9.85 7.69 8.99
N ILE A 216 9.25 7.94 7.83
CA ILE A 216 9.86 7.67 6.51
C ILE A 216 11.01 8.64 6.21
N TYR A 217 10.84 9.94 6.49
CA TYR A 217 11.79 10.98 6.05
C TYR A 217 12.87 11.35 7.09
N LEU A 218 12.82 10.80 8.30
CA LEU A 218 13.85 10.98 9.33
C LEU A 218 14.64 9.66 9.47
N PRO A 219 15.89 9.59 8.94
CA PRO A 219 16.66 8.35 8.87
C PRO A 219 16.94 7.65 10.20
N GLU A 220 16.85 8.36 11.33
CA GLU A 220 17.03 7.77 12.66
C GLU A 220 15.78 7.05 13.17
N LEU A 221 14.63 7.28 12.54
CA LEU A 221 13.39 6.60 12.87
C LEU A 221 13.23 5.34 12.04
N TYR A 222 12.66 4.31 12.67
CA TYR A 222 12.38 3.02 12.02
C TYR A 222 11.22 2.33 12.73
N PHE A 223 10.63 1.34 12.07
CA PHE A 223 9.55 0.53 12.62
C PHE A 223 10.10 -0.75 13.26
N LEU A 224 9.60 -1.06 14.46
CA LEU A 224 9.81 -2.35 15.13
C LEU A 224 8.48 -2.80 15.72
N HIS A 225 7.98 -3.96 15.29
CA HIS A 225 6.64 -4.46 15.67
C HIS A 225 5.55 -3.39 15.53
N HIS A 226 5.44 -2.76 14.36
CA HIS A 226 4.49 -1.68 14.04
C HIS A 226 4.62 -0.39 14.86
N ASN A 227 5.63 -0.27 15.70
CA ASN A 227 5.89 0.93 16.50
C ASN A 227 7.10 1.71 15.98
N VAL A 228 7.00 3.04 16.00
CA VAL A 228 8.12 3.92 15.66
C VAL A 228 9.14 3.95 16.81
N VAL A 229 10.41 3.71 16.47
CA VAL A 229 11.56 3.73 17.38
C VAL A 229 12.58 4.76 16.91
N GLY A 230 13.57 5.10 17.74
CA GLY A 230 14.67 6.01 17.38
C GLY A 230 14.44 7.48 17.76
N LEU A 231 13.38 7.80 18.50
CA LEU A 231 13.04 9.18 18.89
C LEU A 231 14.18 9.92 19.63
N ASP A 232 14.98 9.21 20.43
CA ASP A 232 16.10 9.79 21.17
C ASP A 232 17.26 10.25 20.27
N ALA A 233 17.40 9.64 19.10
CA ALA A 233 18.43 9.99 18.13
C ALA A 233 18.10 11.28 17.36
N LEU A 234 16.89 11.83 17.50
CA LEU A 234 16.48 13.09 16.87
C LEU A 234 17.09 14.35 17.51
N LYS A 235 17.84 14.22 18.62
CA LYS A 235 18.44 15.37 19.35
C LYS A 235 19.25 16.32 18.45
N PRO A 236 20.12 15.86 17.52
CA PRO A 236 20.85 16.75 16.62
C PRO A 236 19.92 17.51 15.66
N ARG A 237 18.90 16.83 15.12
CA ARG A 237 17.93 17.42 14.18
C ARG A 237 17.07 18.50 14.79
N ARG A 238 16.76 18.40 16.09
CA ARG A 238 15.99 19.42 16.83
C ARG A 238 16.71 20.78 16.91
N LYS A 239 18.04 20.81 16.71
CA LYS A 239 18.84 22.04 16.67
C LYS A 239 18.76 22.77 15.33
N LEU A 240 18.25 22.11 14.30
CA LEU A 240 18.12 22.70 12.97
C LEU A 240 16.99 23.73 12.94
N LYS A 241 17.11 24.73 12.06
CA LYS A 241 16.06 25.72 11.81
C LYS A 241 15.31 25.35 10.54
N CYS A 242 14.03 25.05 10.67
CA CYS A 242 13.19 24.72 9.52
C CYS A 242 13.14 25.89 8.53
N MET A 243 13.39 25.62 7.25
CA MET A 243 13.38 26.64 6.20
C MET A 243 11.97 27.15 5.86
N PHE A 244 10.92 26.39 6.18
CA PHE A 244 9.54 26.78 5.89
C PHE A 244 8.93 27.58 7.04
N CYS A 245 8.87 27.01 8.25
CA CYS A 245 8.24 27.69 9.38
C CYS A 245 9.16 28.69 10.10
N LYS A 246 10.47 28.64 9.85
CA LYS A 246 11.52 29.50 10.47
C LYS A 246 11.60 29.43 12.01
N GLN A 247 10.85 28.54 12.66
CA GLN A 247 10.87 28.37 14.10
C GLN A 247 12.05 27.50 14.53
N PRO A 248 12.89 27.94 15.49
CA PRO A 248 13.90 27.08 16.09
C PRO A 248 13.26 26.09 17.08
N ASN A 249 13.87 24.91 17.25
CA ASN A 249 13.50 23.92 18.27
C ASN A 249 12.04 23.42 18.24
N LYS A 250 11.29 23.67 17.16
CA LYS A 250 9.88 23.23 17.03
C LYS A 250 9.75 21.76 16.60
N GLY A 251 10.85 21.05 16.35
CA GLY A 251 10.83 19.65 15.90
C GLY A 251 12.14 19.22 15.24
N ALA A 252 12.25 17.94 14.90
CA ALA A 252 13.35 17.37 14.17
C ALA A 252 13.22 17.69 12.67
N CYS A 253 14.19 18.39 12.10
CA CYS A 253 14.16 18.71 10.66
C CYS A 253 14.86 17.63 9.81
N ALA A 254 14.23 17.27 8.70
CA ALA A 254 14.93 16.65 7.58
C ALA A 254 15.86 17.69 6.91
N GLN A 255 16.86 17.20 6.17
CA GLN A 255 17.80 18.03 5.43
C GLN A 255 17.73 17.68 3.95
N CYS A 256 17.98 18.66 3.09
CA CYS A 256 18.09 18.44 1.65
C CYS A 256 19.15 17.35 1.39
N ALA A 257 18.79 16.35 0.59
CA ALA A 257 19.69 15.26 0.22
C ALA A 257 20.69 15.68 -0.87
N HIS A 258 20.49 16.84 -1.50
CA HIS A 258 21.44 17.35 -2.48
C HIS A 258 22.80 17.61 -1.83
N PRO A 259 23.89 17.06 -2.38
CA PRO A 259 25.23 17.39 -1.93
C PRO A 259 25.47 18.89 -1.98
N LYS A 260 26.30 19.40 -1.06
CA LYS A 260 26.75 20.79 -1.08
C LYS A 260 27.84 21.01 -2.12
#